data_AF-A0A452I067-F1
#
_entry.id   AF-A0A452I067-F1
#
_cell.length_a   1.000
_cell.length_b   1.000
_cell.length_c   1.000
_cell.angle_alpha   90.00
_cell.angle_beta   90.00
_cell.angle_gamma   90.00
#
_symmetry.space_group_name_H-M   'P 1'
#
loop_
_entity.id
_entity.type
_entity.pdbx_description
1 polymer ?
#
loop_
_entity_poly.entity_id
_entity_poly.type
_entity_poly.pdbx_seq_one_letter_code
_entity_poly.pdbx_strand_id
1 'polypeptide(L)'
;MQMEEAGGTRAAPPVQPGGPESAPLWAVTPGGAATETAFSRTMHLYSSPVPGGSAASRPLLVLLPWLGASPRSIARYLELYLPRGLDVLVVESDLSHFLWPRHGLAYAACVLGLLQGSQPFCSRPLLVHAFSLGGYTFAQMMVHMSREPQRHRQLAERIRGLIYDSLVTGSLGDMALGVAQMSSSTALRPLVRGGTRLYFSLLGCCTVRYYKAAQDVFFQPPLRCPVLVFYCCNDPLSNPARVQELLESWRGAGILVQAQGWQDSRHAAHLRQHPQEYQQVLQGFLEQLDMALLRARL
;
A
#
# COMPACT_ATOMS: atom_id res chain seq x y z
N MET A 1 30.25 -34.18 63.77
CA MET A 1 29.56 -35.07 62.83
C MET A 1 28.07 -34.98 63.11
N GLN A 2 27.42 -33.99 62.51
CA GLN A 2 25.98 -33.79 62.42
C GLN A 2 25.83 -32.76 61.28
N MET A 3 25.19 -33.17 60.18
CA MET A 3 24.86 -32.30 59.05
C MET A 3 23.37 -31.97 59.14
N GLU A 4 23.06 -30.67 59.08
CA GLU A 4 21.72 -30.11 58.91
C GLU A 4 21.19 -30.35 57.48
N GLU A 5 19.91 -30.69 57.41
CA GLU A 5 19.08 -30.75 56.21
C GLU A 5 18.79 -29.34 55.67
N ALA A 6 18.90 -29.15 54.35
CA ALA A 6 18.24 -28.06 53.66
C ALA A 6 17.96 -28.40 52.18
N GLY A 7 16.72 -28.18 51.76
CA GLY A 7 16.40 -27.75 50.39
C GLY A 7 15.88 -28.81 49.42
N GLY A 8 14.59 -29.13 49.50
CA GLY A 8 13.88 -29.92 48.49
C GLY A 8 13.75 -29.19 47.14
N THR A 9 14.16 -29.86 46.07
CA THR A 9 14.08 -29.42 44.68
C THR A 9 12.63 -29.49 44.17
N ARG A 10 11.97 -28.35 43.95
CA ARG A 10 10.68 -28.28 43.23
C ARG A 10 10.93 -28.30 41.72
N ALA A 11 10.59 -29.41 41.07
CA ALA A 11 10.53 -29.51 39.61
C ALA A 11 9.39 -28.66 39.05
N ALA A 12 9.66 -27.89 38.00
CA ALA A 12 8.66 -27.13 37.26
C ALA A 12 7.76 -28.06 36.40
N PRO A 13 6.45 -27.80 36.31
CA PRO A 13 5.55 -28.63 35.50
C PRO A 13 5.73 -28.38 33.99
N PRO A 14 5.40 -29.37 33.14
CA PRO A 14 5.62 -29.32 31.70
C PRO A 14 4.68 -28.32 31.00
N VAL A 15 5.23 -27.61 30.02
CA VAL A 15 4.51 -26.72 29.11
C VAL A 15 3.54 -27.54 28.26
N GLN A 16 2.24 -27.28 28.39
CA GLN A 16 1.22 -27.88 27.52
C GLN A 16 1.26 -27.23 26.12
N PRO A 17 1.09 -28.01 25.04
CA PRO A 17 1.01 -27.46 23.68
C PRO A 17 -0.33 -26.73 23.45
N GLY A 18 -0.24 -25.69 22.62
CA GLY A 18 -1.27 -24.72 22.24
C GLY A 18 -2.73 -25.16 22.31
N GLY A 19 -3.53 -24.35 23.00
CA GLY A 19 -4.99 -24.34 22.85
C GLY A 19 -5.40 -24.00 21.40
N PRO A 20 -6.65 -24.28 21.03
CA PRO A 20 -7.11 -24.13 19.65
C PRO A 20 -6.92 -22.71 19.15
N GLU A 21 -6.27 -22.62 17.99
CA GLU A 21 -6.07 -21.44 17.18
C GLU A 21 -7.39 -20.68 17.03
N SER A 22 -7.48 -19.48 17.60
CA SER A 22 -8.64 -18.60 17.45
C SER A 22 -8.84 -18.33 15.96
N ALA A 23 -9.99 -18.75 15.42
CA ALA A 23 -10.34 -18.52 14.02
C ALA A 23 -10.10 -17.05 13.60
N PRO A 24 -9.65 -16.79 12.37
CA PRO A 24 -9.39 -15.44 11.91
C PRO A 24 -10.65 -14.57 12.02
N LEU A 25 -10.48 -13.31 12.45
CA LEU A 25 -11.55 -12.37 12.81
C LEU A 25 -12.64 -12.16 11.73
N TRP A 26 -12.42 -12.59 10.47
CA TRP A 26 -13.43 -12.52 9.41
C TRP A 26 -14.54 -13.59 9.55
N ALA A 27 -14.37 -14.59 10.42
CA ALA A 27 -15.30 -15.69 10.57
C ALA A 27 -16.61 -15.33 11.31
N VAL A 28 -16.76 -14.12 11.87
CA VAL A 28 -17.94 -13.78 12.67
C VAL A 28 -18.44 -12.35 12.39
N THR A 29 -19.26 -12.19 11.35
CA THR A 29 -20.36 -11.21 11.31
C THR A 29 -21.50 -11.73 10.41
N PRO A 30 -22.78 -11.43 10.70
CA PRO A 30 -23.91 -11.97 9.96
C PRO A 30 -24.02 -11.30 8.59
N GLY A 31 -23.41 -11.93 7.59
CA GLY A 31 -23.40 -11.42 6.22
C GLY A 31 -22.58 -12.21 5.21
N GLY A 32 -22.16 -13.44 5.51
CA GLY A 32 -21.33 -14.27 4.64
C GLY A 32 -19.83 -13.92 4.70
N ALA A 33 -18.98 -14.94 4.53
CA ALA A 33 -17.54 -14.77 4.47
C ALA A 33 -17.11 -14.10 3.16
N ALA A 34 -16.16 -13.16 3.22
CA ALA A 34 -15.50 -12.65 2.03
C ALA A 34 -14.81 -13.81 1.28
N THR A 35 -14.99 -13.89 -0.04
CA THR A 35 -14.37 -14.95 -0.85
C THR A 35 -13.04 -14.47 -1.40
N GLU A 36 -11.98 -15.27 -1.23
CA GLU A 36 -10.65 -15.02 -1.77
C GLU A 36 -10.43 -15.75 -3.09
N THR A 37 -9.82 -15.09 -4.07
CA THR A 37 -9.40 -15.68 -5.34
C THR A 37 -7.97 -15.25 -5.66
N ALA A 38 -7.05 -16.21 -5.68
CA ALA A 38 -5.66 -15.96 -6.02
C ALA A 38 -5.44 -15.98 -7.54
N PHE A 39 -4.85 -14.91 -8.08
CA PHE A 39 -4.43 -14.82 -9.49
C PHE A 39 -2.94 -15.11 -9.65
N SER A 40 -2.16 -14.85 -8.61
CA SER A 40 -0.74 -15.19 -8.51
C SER A 40 -0.35 -15.29 -7.04
N ARG A 41 0.94 -15.52 -6.76
CA ARG A 41 1.45 -15.47 -5.38
C ARG A 41 1.34 -14.09 -4.74
N THR A 42 1.24 -13.04 -5.55
CA THR A 42 1.27 -11.63 -5.10
C THR A 42 0.00 -10.86 -5.44
N MET A 43 -1.02 -11.52 -6.03
CA MET A 43 -2.26 -10.89 -6.45
C MET A 43 -3.47 -11.71 -5.98
N HIS A 44 -4.22 -11.16 -5.04
CA HIS A 44 -5.36 -11.82 -4.40
C HIS A 44 -6.58 -10.90 -4.43
N LEU A 45 -7.71 -11.41 -4.92
CA LEU A 45 -8.98 -10.69 -4.92
C LEU A 45 -9.85 -11.16 -3.75
N TYR A 46 -10.30 -10.21 -2.93
CA TYR A 46 -11.28 -10.43 -1.88
C TYR A 46 -12.61 -9.82 -2.32
N SER A 47 -13.62 -10.67 -2.45
CA SER A 47 -14.97 -10.26 -2.85
C SER A 47 -15.78 -9.85 -1.62
N SER A 48 -16.40 -8.68 -1.69
CA SER A 48 -17.25 -8.17 -0.63
C SER A 48 -18.54 -8.99 -0.54
N PRO A 49 -18.96 -9.38 0.67
CA PRO A 49 -20.12 -10.24 0.84
C PRO A 49 -21.46 -9.47 0.81
N VAL A 50 -21.41 -8.13 0.75
CA VAL A 50 -22.61 -7.27 0.70
C VAL A 50 -23.38 -7.50 -0.61
N PRO A 51 -24.66 -7.86 -0.60
CA PRO A 51 -25.47 -7.99 -1.81
C PRO A 51 -25.72 -6.61 -2.45
N GLY A 52 -25.32 -6.40 -3.70
CA GLY A 52 -25.60 -5.13 -4.39
C GLY A 52 -24.83 -4.93 -5.69
N GLY A 53 -25.56 -4.74 -6.79
CA GLY A 53 -25.01 -4.52 -8.14
C GLY A 53 -24.47 -5.78 -8.83
N SER A 54 -24.43 -5.77 -10.16
CA SER A 54 -23.65 -6.74 -10.93
C SER A 54 -22.17 -6.63 -10.54
N ALA A 55 -21.42 -7.74 -10.50
CA ALA A 55 -19.98 -7.75 -10.22
C ALA A 55 -19.20 -6.75 -11.11
N ALA A 56 -19.69 -6.48 -12.33
CA ALA A 56 -19.12 -5.52 -13.27
C ALA A 56 -19.33 -4.04 -12.89
N SER A 57 -20.25 -3.74 -11.97
CA SER A 57 -20.64 -2.39 -11.53
C SER A 57 -20.12 -2.01 -10.15
N ARG A 58 -19.67 -2.99 -9.36
CA ARG A 58 -19.13 -2.76 -8.02
C ARG A 58 -17.77 -2.07 -8.13
N PRO A 59 -17.48 -1.03 -7.32
CA PRO A 59 -16.14 -0.47 -7.25
C PRO A 59 -15.12 -1.54 -6.82
N LEU A 60 -13.90 -1.41 -7.32
CA LEU A 60 -12.75 -2.25 -6.97
C LEU A 60 -11.68 -1.37 -6.33
N LEU A 61 -11.24 -1.74 -5.13
CA LEU A 61 -10.03 -1.21 -4.54
C LEU A 61 -8.82 -1.99 -5.04
N VAL A 62 -7.84 -1.30 -5.62
CA VAL A 62 -6.50 -1.84 -5.82
C VAL A 62 -5.65 -1.44 -4.61
N LEU A 63 -5.42 -2.39 -3.70
CA LEU A 63 -4.61 -2.20 -2.50
C LEU A 63 -3.17 -2.62 -2.81
N LEU A 64 -2.23 -1.67 -2.80
CA LEU A 64 -0.80 -1.94 -2.95
C LEU A 64 -0.12 -1.75 -1.59
N PRO A 65 -0.01 -2.80 -0.75
CA PRO A 65 0.53 -2.69 0.59
C PRO A 65 2.04 -2.40 0.60
N TRP A 66 2.56 -2.11 1.79
CA TRP A 66 4.00 -2.00 2.01
C TRP A 66 4.67 -3.38 1.93
N LEU A 67 6.00 -3.37 1.79
CA LEU A 67 6.79 -4.60 1.72
C LEU A 67 6.60 -5.47 2.96
N GLY A 68 6.20 -6.73 2.77
CA GLY A 68 6.04 -7.69 3.85
C GLY A 68 4.88 -7.39 4.79
N ALA A 69 3.82 -6.73 4.31
CA ALA A 69 2.59 -6.55 5.07
C ALA A 69 2.05 -7.91 5.53
N SER A 70 1.82 -8.06 6.84
CA SER A 70 1.30 -9.32 7.36
C SER A 70 -0.16 -9.51 6.96
N PRO A 71 -0.65 -10.76 6.83
CA PRO A 71 -2.07 -11.04 6.56
C PRO A 71 -3.01 -10.34 7.55
N ARG A 72 -2.62 -10.29 8.84
CA ARG A 72 -3.36 -9.56 9.88
C ARG A 72 -3.47 -8.05 9.60
N SER A 73 -2.42 -7.45 9.05
CA SER A 73 -2.43 -6.02 8.73
C SER A 73 -3.29 -5.75 7.49
N ILE A 74 -3.17 -6.60 6.45
CA ILE A 74 -4.02 -6.54 5.25
C ILE A 74 -5.49 -6.68 5.63
N ALA A 75 -5.83 -7.63 6.52
CA ALA A 75 -7.19 -7.86 7.00
C ALA A 75 -7.83 -6.58 7.60
N ARG A 76 -7.06 -5.73 8.29
CA ARG A 76 -7.58 -4.45 8.79
C ARG A 76 -8.00 -3.50 7.69
N TYR A 77 -7.29 -3.50 6.57
CA TYR A 77 -7.71 -2.70 5.41
C TYR A 77 -8.89 -3.35 4.69
N LEU A 78 -8.95 -4.68 4.59
CA LEU A 78 -10.13 -5.37 4.05
C LEU A 78 -11.41 -5.00 4.84
N GLU A 79 -11.34 -4.94 6.17
CA GLU A 79 -12.43 -4.50 7.07
C GLU A 79 -12.89 -3.05 6.80
N LEU A 80 -12.02 -2.20 6.24
CA LEU A 80 -12.41 -0.83 5.86
C LEU A 80 -13.22 -0.78 4.56
N TYR A 81 -13.01 -1.69 3.61
CA TYR A 81 -13.57 -1.54 2.27
C TYR A 81 -14.65 -2.57 1.92
N LEU A 82 -14.48 -3.83 2.35
CA LEU A 82 -15.44 -4.89 2.02
C LEU A 82 -16.86 -4.59 2.55
N PRO A 83 -17.07 -4.13 3.80
CA PRO A 83 -18.41 -3.79 4.29
C PRO A 83 -19.06 -2.61 3.53
N ARG A 84 -18.26 -1.80 2.84
CA ARG A 84 -18.72 -0.68 2.01
C ARG A 84 -19.04 -1.09 0.57
N GLY A 85 -18.99 -2.39 0.26
CA GLY A 85 -19.35 -2.93 -1.06
C GLY A 85 -18.24 -2.88 -2.12
N LEU A 86 -17.01 -2.49 -1.74
CA LEU A 86 -15.85 -2.57 -2.62
C LEU A 86 -15.27 -3.98 -2.55
N ASP A 87 -14.98 -4.60 -3.69
CA ASP A 87 -14.05 -5.73 -3.69
C ASP A 87 -12.63 -5.19 -3.61
N VAL A 88 -11.70 -5.99 -3.11
CA VAL A 88 -10.30 -5.55 -2.90
C VAL A 88 -9.35 -6.48 -3.63
N LEU A 89 -8.67 -5.97 -4.65
CA LEU A 89 -7.52 -6.60 -5.26
C LEU A 89 -6.26 -6.17 -4.51
N VAL A 90 -5.67 -7.08 -3.74
CA VAL A 90 -4.39 -6.88 -3.07
C VAL A 90 -3.27 -7.22 -4.06
N VAL A 91 -2.36 -6.27 -4.28
CA VAL A 91 -1.20 -6.39 -5.19
C VAL A 91 0.08 -6.18 -4.39
N GLU A 92 0.64 -7.27 -3.87
CA GLU A 92 1.87 -7.26 -3.10
C GLU A 92 3.08 -7.01 -4.00
N SER A 93 4.14 -6.45 -3.41
CA SER A 93 5.38 -6.12 -4.10
C SER A 93 6.57 -6.74 -3.41
N ASP A 94 7.46 -7.34 -4.18
CA ASP A 94 8.74 -7.85 -3.70
C ASP A 94 9.82 -6.76 -3.72
N LEU A 95 10.81 -6.90 -2.84
CA LEU A 95 11.96 -6.00 -2.80
C LEU A 95 12.74 -5.99 -4.13
N SER A 96 12.73 -7.11 -4.87
CA SER A 96 13.34 -7.22 -6.20
C SER A 96 12.69 -6.27 -7.22
N HIS A 97 11.39 -5.95 -7.11
CA HIS A 97 10.72 -4.99 -7.98
C HIS A 97 11.29 -3.58 -7.82
N PHE A 98 11.68 -3.23 -6.60
CA PHE A 98 12.35 -1.98 -6.32
C PHE A 98 13.80 -2.04 -6.77
N LEU A 99 14.59 -2.96 -6.22
CA LEU A 99 16.02 -3.01 -6.47
C LEU A 99 16.38 -3.39 -7.92
N TRP A 100 15.46 -3.97 -8.71
CA TRP A 100 15.63 -4.17 -10.15
C TRP A 100 14.47 -3.48 -10.87
N PRO A 101 14.55 -2.15 -11.10
CA PRO A 101 13.41 -1.36 -11.58
C PRO A 101 12.80 -1.82 -12.92
N ARG A 102 13.59 -2.50 -13.76
CA ARG A 102 13.08 -3.15 -14.98
C ARG A 102 12.07 -4.25 -14.67
N HIS A 103 12.35 -5.09 -13.67
CA HIS A 103 11.40 -6.10 -13.19
C HIS A 103 10.18 -5.44 -12.55
N GLY A 104 10.37 -4.37 -11.76
CA GLY A 104 9.25 -3.59 -11.21
C GLY A 104 8.37 -2.97 -12.29
N LEU A 105 8.96 -2.42 -13.35
CA LEU A 105 8.22 -1.88 -14.49
C LEU A 105 7.47 -2.99 -15.26
N ALA A 106 8.09 -4.15 -15.46
CA ALA A 106 7.41 -5.30 -16.07
C ALA A 106 6.25 -5.81 -15.20
N TYR A 107 6.45 -5.89 -13.88
CA TYR A 107 5.42 -6.26 -12.93
C TYR A 107 4.24 -5.28 -12.95
N ALA A 108 4.52 -3.97 -12.97
CA ALA A 108 3.49 -2.94 -13.14
C ALA A 108 2.70 -3.11 -14.45
N ALA A 109 3.36 -3.47 -15.56
CA ALA A 109 2.68 -3.79 -16.82
C ALA A 109 1.74 -5.01 -16.68
N CYS A 110 2.15 -6.05 -15.95
CA CYS A 110 1.29 -7.20 -15.67
C CYS A 110 0.05 -6.81 -14.87
N VAL A 111 0.20 -5.96 -13.83
CA VAL A 111 -0.94 -5.44 -13.04
C VAL A 111 -1.90 -4.64 -13.93
N LEU A 112 -1.37 -3.75 -14.77
CA LEU A 112 -2.18 -3.00 -15.74
C LEU A 112 -2.92 -3.92 -16.72
N GLY A 113 -2.22 -4.93 -17.25
CA GLY A 113 -2.80 -5.94 -18.13
C GLY A 113 -3.98 -6.67 -17.49
N LEU A 114 -3.84 -7.08 -16.23
CA LEU A 114 -4.92 -7.70 -15.46
C LEU A 114 -6.14 -6.76 -15.32
N LEU A 115 -5.89 -5.50 -14.94
CA LEU A 115 -6.94 -4.50 -14.73
C LEU A 115 -7.63 -4.07 -16.02
N GLN A 116 -6.98 -4.19 -17.18
CA GLN A 116 -7.51 -3.79 -18.49
C GLN A 116 -8.17 -4.94 -19.25
N GLY A 117 -7.59 -6.13 -19.21
CA GLY A 117 -7.92 -7.22 -20.14
C GLY A 117 -8.75 -8.34 -19.55
N SER A 118 -8.87 -8.44 -18.22
CA SER A 118 -9.50 -9.59 -17.57
C SER A 118 -10.79 -9.21 -16.87
N GLN A 119 -11.85 -10.01 -17.08
CA GLN A 119 -13.02 -10.02 -16.20
C GLN A 119 -12.60 -10.58 -14.83
N PRO A 120 -13.15 -10.07 -13.70
CA PRO A 120 -14.20 -9.06 -13.60
C PRO A 120 -13.69 -7.60 -13.59
N PHE A 121 -12.42 -7.33 -13.89
CA PHE A 121 -11.78 -6.04 -13.59
C PHE A 121 -11.99 -4.95 -14.64
N CYS A 122 -12.08 -5.31 -15.92
CA CYS A 122 -11.92 -4.37 -17.03
C CYS A 122 -12.98 -3.25 -17.13
N SER A 123 -14.16 -3.41 -16.54
CA SER A 123 -15.24 -2.41 -16.56
C SER A 123 -15.46 -1.68 -15.23
N ARG A 124 -14.78 -2.09 -14.15
CA ARG A 124 -15.11 -1.63 -12.79
C ARG A 124 -14.54 -0.24 -12.50
N PRO A 125 -15.25 0.64 -11.78
CA PRO A 125 -14.66 1.84 -11.19
C PRO A 125 -13.55 1.44 -10.20
N LEU A 126 -12.43 2.14 -10.24
CA LEU A 126 -11.24 1.84 -9.44
C LEU A 126 -10.99 2.91 -8.40
N LEU A 127 -10.69 2.46 -7.18
CA LEU A 127 -10.02 3.23 -6.15
C LEU A 127 -8.63 2.61 -5.98
N VAL A 128 -7.59 3.42 -5.81
CA VAL A 128 -6.24 2.91 -5.53
C VAL A 128 -5.85 3.32 -4.13
N HIS A 129 -5.32 2.39 -3.34
CA HIS A 129 -4.71 2.69 -2.05
C HIS A 129 -3.30 2.09 -2.01
N ALA A 130 -2.30 2.97 -2.09
CA ALA A 130 -0.91 2.59 -2.25
C ALA A 130 -0.06 3.03 -1.06
N PHE A 131 0.66 2.09 -0.47
CA PHE A 131 1.49 2.28 0.71
C PHE A 131 2.95 2.20 0.34
N SER A 132 3.81 3.12 0.81
CA SER A 132 5.27 2.91 0.80
C SER A 132 5.80 2.31 -0.54
N LEU A 133 6.34 1.08 -0.52
CA LEU A 133 6.78 0.34 -1.71
C LEU A 133 5.66 0.09 -2.74
N GLY A 134 4.44 -0.19 -2.30
CA GLY A 134 3.26 -0.23 -3.16
C GLY A 134 2.98 1.11 -3.84
N GLY A 135 3.31 2.23 -3.20
CA GLY A 135 3.33 3.57 -3.81
C GLY A 135 4.32 3.66 -4.97
N TYR A 136 5.51 3.08 -4.82
CA TYR A 136 6.48 2.97 -5.92
C TYR A 136 5.99 2.05 -7.05
N THR A 137 5.38 0.91 -6.74
CA THR A 137 4.77 0.03 -7.75
C THR A 137 3.67 0.76 -8.52
N PHE A 138 2.83 1.54 -7.84
CA PHE A 138 1.83 2.37 -8.50
C PHE A 138 2.46 3.49 -9.34
N ALA A 139 3.57 4.08 -8.90
CA ALA A 139 4.33 5.02 -9.73
C ALA A 139 4.82 4.37 -11.03
N GLN A 140 5.32 3.13 -10.98
CA GLN A 140 5.69 2.39 -12.20
C GLN A 140 4.48 2.12 -13.12
N MET A 141 3.28 1.90 -12.55
CA MET A 141 2.05 1.82 -13.34
C MET A 141 1.75 3.17 -14.03
N MET A 142 1.87 4.28 -13.31
CA MET A 142 1.69 5.63 -13.87
C MET A 142 2.74 5.98 -14.92
N VAL A 143 3.97 5.46 -14.82
CA VAL A 143 5.00 5.60 -15.86
C VAL A 143 4.53 4.99 -17.18
N HIS A 144 3.91 3.80 -17.16
CA HIS A 144 3.30 3.22 -18.37
C HIS A 144 2.14 4.08 -18.88
N MET A 145 1.24 4.52 -18.00
CA MET A 145 0.12 5.40 -18.38
C MET A 145 0.60 6.71 -19.03
N SER A 146 1.69 7.29 -18.54
CA SER A 146 2.28 8.52 -19.09
C SER A 146 2.97 8.29 -20.44
N ARG A 147 3.64 7.14 -20.61
CA ARG A 147 4.32 6.79 -21.88
C ARG A 147 3.37 6.37 -23.00
N GLU A 148 2.28 5.69 -22.65
CA GLU A 148 1.28 5.18 -23.60
C GLU A 148 -0.15 5.65 -23.22
N PRO A 149 -0.46 6.96 -23.21
CA PRO A 149 -1.74 7.47 -22.69
C PRO A 149 -2.96 6.89 -23.39
N GLN A 150 -2.90 6.72 -24.72
CA GLN A 150 -4.01 6.16 -25.49
C GLN A 150 -4.30 4.71 -25.14
N ARG A 151 -3.25 3.91 -24.89
CA ARG A 151 -3.39 2.50 -24.49
C ARG A 151 -4.03 2.35 -23.13
N HIS A 152 -3.75 3.27 -22.21
CA HIS A 152 -4.23 3.20 -20.83
C HIS A 152 -5.41 4.12 -20.52
N ARG A 153 -5.93 4.85 -21.51
CA ARG A 153 -6.99 5.86 -21.36
C ARG A 153 -8.22 5.33 -20.61
N GLN A 154 -8.77 4.21 -21.07
CA GLN A 154 -9.97 3.62 -20.45
C GLN A 154 -9.73 3.19 -18.99
N LEU A 155 -8.51 2.74 -18.65
CA LEU A 155 -8.18 2.42 -17.27
C LEU A 155 -8.05 3.70 -16.44
N ALA A 156 -7.36 4.72 -16.95
CA ALA A 156 -7.18 5.99 -16.28
C ALA A 156 -8.51 6.69 -15.97
N GLU A 157 -9.46 6.68 -16.92
CA GLU A 157 -10.81 7.24 -16.75
C GLU A 157 -11.63 6.49 -15.69
N ARG A 158 -11.33 5.21 -15.46
CA ARG A 158 -11.96 4.40 -14.40
C ARG A 158 -11.32 4.61 -13.03
N ILE A 159 -10.16 5.24 -12.90
CA ILE A 159 -9.57 5.52 -11.59
C ILE A 159 -10.22 6.80 -11.04
N ARG A 160 -11.02 6.61 -9.99
CA ARG A 160 -11.92 7.65 -9.46
C ARG A 160 -11.36 8.34 -8.24
N GLY A 161 -10.37 7.74 -7.58
CA GLY A 161 -9.61 8.39 -6.52
C GLY A 161 -8.34 7.63 -6.20
N LEU A 162 -7.42 8.32 -5.53
CA LEU A 162 -6.13 7.80 -5.09
C LEU A 162 -5.98 8.05 -3.59
N ILE A 163 -5.51 7.04 -2.87
CA ILE A 163 -5.12 7.13 -1.47
C ILE A 163 -3.66 6.74 -1.38
N TYR A 164 -2.86 7.65 -0.87
CA TYR A 164 -1.44 7.47 -0.67
C TYR A 164 -1.15 7.44 0.82
N ASP A 165 -0.53 6.36 1.30
CA ASP A 165 -0.24 6.18 2.71
C ASP A 165 1.26 5.95 2.91
N SER A 166 1.91 6.85 3.64
CA SER A 166 3.34 6.77 3.93
C SER A 166 4.19 6.69 2.64
N LEU A 167 3.93 7.56 1.67
CA LEU A 167 4.76 7.63 0.46
C LEU A 167 6.21 7.92 0.83
N VAL A 168 7.13 7.18 0.22
CA VAL A 168 8.56 7.45 0.34
C VAL A 168 8.92 8.60 -0.59
N THR A 169 9.17 9.78 -0.03
CA THR A 169 9.57 10.96 -0.78
C THR A 169 11.00 11.34 -0.38
N GLY A 170 11.90 11.45 -1.37
CA GLY A 170 13.29 11.80 -1.07
C GLY A 170 14.31 11.52 -2.17
N SER A 171 15.56 11.83 -1.84
CA SER A 171 16.75 11.59 -2.64
C SER A 171 17.11 10.10 -2.71
N LEU A 172 18.08 9.74 -3.55
CA LEU A 172 18.71 8.41 -3.52
C LEU A 172 19.30 8.07 -2.14
N GLY A 173 19.73 9.08 -1.38
CA GLY A 173 20.22 8.91 -0.02
C GLY A 173 19.13 8.46 0.96
N ASP A 174 17.91 8.95 0.76
CA ASP A 174 16.72 8.61 1.56
C ASP A 174 16.20 7.23 1.16
N MET A 175 16.23 6.90 -0.14
CA MET A 175 15.98 5.53 -0.60
C MET A 175 16.96 4.52 0.00
N ALA A 176 18.25 4.84 0.05
CA ALA A 176 19.26 3.98 0.67
C ALA A 176 19.04 3.84 2.18
N LEU A 177 18.57 4.90 2.84
CA LEU A 177 18.15 4.84 4.24
C LEU A 177 16.93 3.93 4.40
N GLY A 178 15.95 4.01 3.50
CA GLY A 178 14.78 3.12 3.44
C GLY A 178 15.14 1.65 3.35
N VAL A 179 15.97 1.29 2.37
CA VAL A 179 16.45 -0.09 2.23
C VAL A 179 17.20 -0.55 3.48
N ALA A 180 18.02 0.32 4.08
CA ALA A 180 18.71 -0.01 5.33
C ALA A 180 17.75 -0.25 6.50
N GLN A 181 16.69 0.55 6.63
CA GLN A 181 15.70 0.39 7.71
C GLN A 181 14.84 -0.85 7.57
N MET A 182 14.72 -1.41 6.36
CA MET A 182 14.10 -2.73 6.13
C MET A 182 14.95 -3.88 6.69
N SER A 183 16.22 -3.65 7.01
CA SER A 183 17.05 -4.67 7.67
C SER A 183 16.62 -4.87 9.12
N SER A 184 16.30 -6.13 9.46
CA SER A 184 15.97 -6.56 10.83
C SER A 184 17.12 -6.33 11.81
N SER A 185 18.37 -6.30 11.33
CA SER A 185 19.54 -6.07 12.18
C SER A 185 19.95 -4.61 12.16
N THR A 186 19.74 -3.91 13.28
CA THR A 186 20.19 -2.52 13.47
C THR A 186 21.69 -2.36 13.25
N ALA A 187 22.49 -3.36 13.62
CA ALA A 187 23.94 -3.36 13.45
C ALA A 187 24.37 -3.40 11.97
N LEU A 188 23.57 -4.02 11.10
CA LEU A 188 23.86 -4.10 9.66
C LEU A 188 23.37 -2.87 8.88
N ARG A 189 22.53 -2.01 9.47
CA ARG A 189 21.97 -0.85 8.76
C ARG A 189 23.03 0.07 8.13
N PRO A 190 24.17 0.40 8.77
CA PRO A 190 25.20 1.22 8.14
C PRO A 190 25.81 0.54 6.92
N LEU A 191 26.06 -0.77 7.01
CA LEU A 191 26.58 -1.58 5.92
C LEU A 191 25.59 -1.65 4.76
N VAL A 192 24.30 -1.94 5.04
CA VAL A 192 23.24 -1.98 4.02
C VAL A 192 23.11 -0.61 3.35
N ARG A 193 23.09 0.48 4.13
CA ARG A 193 23.01 1.85 3.59
C ARG A 193 24.19 2.15 2.67
N GLY A 194 25.41 1.79 3.07
CA GLY A 194 26.62 1.94 2.28
C GLY A 194 26.57 1.12 0.99
N GLY A 195 26.16 -0.15 1.08
CA GLY A 195 25.97 -1.04 -0.05
C GLY A 195 24.91 -0.54 -1.03
N THR A 196 23.78 -0.02 -0.55
CA THR A 196 22.73 0.55 -1.41
C THR A 196 23.20 1.81 -2.12
N ARG A 197 23.98 2.67 -1.45
CA ARG A 197 24.61 3.84 -2.10
C ARG A 197 25.60 3.42 -3.19
N LEU A 198 26.44 2.41 -2.91
CA LEU A 198 27.36 1.85 -3.91
C LEU A 198 26.60 1.28 -5.11
N TYR A 199 25.52 0.53 -4.84
CA TYR A 199 24.61 0.02 -5.87
C TYR A 199 24.05 1.14 -6.76
N PHE A 200 23.54 2.23 -6.17
CA PHE A 200 23.03 3.37 -6.96
C PHE A 200 24.14 4.04 -7.78
N SER A 201 25.37 4.11 -7.25
CA SER A 201 26.51 4.68 -7.94
C SER A 201 26.94 3.83 -9.14
N LEU A 202 27.06 2.50 -8.96
CA LEU A 202 27.56 1.59 -9.99
C LEU A 202 26.51 1.31 -11.07
N LEU A 203 25.23 1.23 -10.70
CA LEU A 203 24.15 0.85 -11.62
C LEU A 203 23.27 2.05 -12.01
N GLY A 204 23.76 3.27 -11.81
CA GLY A 204 23.00 4.51 -11.98
C GLY A 204 22.24 4.60 -13.31
N CYS A 205 22.90 4.32 -14.44
CA CYS A 205 22.27 4.35 -15.77
C CYS A 205 21.12 3.34 -15.93
N CYS A 206 21.20 2.21 -15.21
CA CYS A 206 20.25 1.12 -15.29
C CYS A 206 19.10 1.23 -14.27
N THR A 207 19.26 2.03 -13.20
CA THR A 207 18.37 2.00 -12.03
C THR A 207 17.84 3.40 -11.69
N VAL A 208 18.72 4.40 -11.56
CA VAL A 208 18.38 5.78 -11.18
C VAL A 208 17.42 6.42 -12.17
N ARG A 209 17.55 6.13 -13.48
CA ARG A 209 16.60 6.63 -14.49
C ARG A 209 15.16 6.18 -14.21
N TYR A 210 14.96 4.97 -13.72
CA TYR A 210 13.63 4.45 -13.41
C TYR A 210 13.06 5.06 -12.13
N TYR A 211 13.90 5.25 -11.10
CA TYR A 211 13.48 5.93 -9.87
C TYR A 211 13.11 7.38 -10.14
N LYS A 212 13.90 8.10 -10.95
CA LYS A 212 13.57 9.46 -11.38
C LYS A 212 12.25 9.52 -12.14
N ALA A 213 12.06 8.65 -13.14
CA ALA A 213 10.79 8.58 -13.85
C ALA A 213 9.59 8.29 -12.93
N ALA A 214 9.77 7.43 -11.92
CA ALA A 214 8.74 7.16 -10.90
C ALA A 214 8.48 8.38 -9.99
N GLN A 215 9.47 9.22 -9.71
CA GLN A 215 9.27 10.48 -9.00
C GLN A 215 8.58 11.52 -9.89
N ASP A 216 9.00 11.63 -11.15
CA ASP A 216 8.49 12.63 -12.10
C ASP A 216 6.98 12.46 -12.32
N VAL A 217 6.47 11.23 -12.37
CA VAL A 217 5.02 10.98 -12.50
C VAL A 217 4.21 11.41 -11.27
N PHE A 218 4.82 11.61 -10.10
CA PHE A 218 4.10 12.24 -9.00
C PHE A 218 3.98 13.75 -9.20
N PHE A 219 5.00 14.43 -9.72
CA PHE A 219 4.93 15.87 -10.00
C PHE A 219 4.14 16.20 -11.27
N GLN A 220 4.12 15.30 -12.25
CA GLN A 220 3.36 15.39 -13.49
C GLN A 220 2.43 14.18 -13.65
N PRO A 221 1.39 14.05 -12.81
CA PRO A 221 0.56 12.85 -12.79
C PRO A 221 -0.28 12.73 -14.06
N PRO A 222 -0.32 11.53 -14.68
CA PRO A 222 -1.22 11.26 -15.79
C PRO A 222 -2.70 11.16 -15.34
N LEU A 223 -2.94 11.10 -14.03
CA LEU A 223 -4.25 11.02 -13.40
C LEU A 223 -4.60 12.36 -12.74
N ARG A 224 -5.85 12.80 -12.90
CA ARG A 224 -6.37 14.07 -12.34
C ARG A 224 -7.53 13.87 -11.35
N CYS A 225 -7.73 12.63 -10.88
CA CYS A 225 -8.79 12.32 -9.91
C CYS A 225 -8.41 12.81 -8.49
N PRO A 226 -9.39 12.91 -7.57
CA PRO A 226 -9.13 13.32 -6.19
C PRO A 226 -8.13 12.42 -5.48
N VAL A 227 -7.31 13.03 -4.61
CA VAL A 227 -6.22 12.38 -3.89
C VAL A 227 -6.36 12.60 -2.39
N LEU A 228 -6.18 11.54 -1.60
CA LEU A 228 -6.00 11.58 -0.16
C LEU A 228 -4.57 11.14 0.19
N VAL A 229 -3.90 11.88 1.07
CA VAL A 229 -2.55 11.54 1.55
C VAL A 229 -2.53 11.40 3.07
N PHE A 230 -2.04 10.25 3.54
CA PHE A 230 -1.68 10.00 4.93
C PHE A 230 -0.15 10.01 5.08
N TYR A 231 0.37 10.81 6.02
CA TYR A 231 1.81 10.93 6.28
C TYR A 231 2.09 11.32 7.74
N CYS A 232 3.35 11.21 8.17
CA CYS A 232 3.78 11.78 9.45
C CYS A 232 5.08 12.60 9.32
N CYS A 233 5.30 13.51 10.27
CA CYS A 233 6.42 14.43 10.27
C CYS A 233 7.73 13.78 10.74
N ASN A 234 7.65 12.69 11.50
CA ASN A 234 8.80 11.96 12.02
C ASN A 234 9.18 10.73 11.18
N ASP A 235 8.65 10.61 9.95
CA ASP A 235 8.98 9.50 9.06
C ASP A 235 10.43 9.63 8.55
N PRO A 236 11.33 8.70 8.90
CA PRO A 236 12.69 8.75 8.38
C PRO A 236 12.79 8.42 6.88
N LEU A 237 11.72 7.92 6.26
CA LEU A 237 11.68 7.54 4.84
C LEU A 237 10.97 8.58 3.96
N SER A 238 10.29 9.55 4.57
CA SER A 238 9.55 10.56 3.86
C SER A 238 9.82 11.92 4.45
N ASN A 239 10.36 12.81 3.62
CA ASN A 239 10.61 14.18 4.07
C ASN A 239 9.28 14.96 4.06
N PRO A 240 8.81 15.46 5.23
CA PRO A 240 7.52 16.15 5.30
C PRO A 240 7.48 17.42 4.43
N ALA A 241 8.61 18.11 4.25
CA ALA A 241 8.68 19.28 3.35
C ALA A 241 8.44 18.86 1.89
N ARG A 242 8.98 17.72 1.46
CA ARG A 242 8.75 17.18 0.11
C ARG A 242 7.32 16.70 -0.10
N VAL A 243 6.69 16.15 0.94
CA VAL A 243 5.26 15.86 0.92
C VAL A 243 4.46 17.16 0.74
N GLN A 244 4.77 18.23 1.48
CA GLN A 244 4.09 19.52 1.29
C GLN A 244 4.26 20.09 -0.11
N GLU A 245 5.49 20.10 -0.65
CA GLU A 245 5.77 20.53 -2.03
C GLU A 245 4.90 19.77 -3.04
N LEU A 246 4.75 18.45 -2.85
CA LEU A 246 3.93 17.60 -3.71
C LEU A 246 2.44 17.94 -3.60
N LEU A 247 1.93 18.12 -2.37
CA LEU A 247 0.54 18.51 -2.13
C LEU A 247 0.22 19.87 -2.77
N GLU A 248 1.11 20.84 -2.63
CA GLU A 248 0.98 22.16 -3.25
C GLU A 248 1.01 22.09 -4.78
N SER A 249 1.94 21.31 -5.34
CA SER A 249 2.03 21.07 -6.78
C SER A 249 0.73 20.48 -7.33
N TRP A 250 0.13 19.50 -6.64
CA TRP A 250 -1.15 18.91 -7.06
C TRP A 250 -2.31 19.89 -6.97
N ARG A 251 -2.40 20.67 -5.88
CA ARG A 251 -3.43 21.73 -5.75
C ARG A 251 -3.28 22.77 -6.85
N GLY A 252 -2.05 23.23 -7.13
CA GLY A 252 -1.74 24.16 -8.22
C GLY A 252 -2.10 23.61 -9.60
N ALA A 253 -2.03 22.29 -9.77
CA ALA A 253 -2.47 21.59 -10.98
C ALA A 253 -3.99 21.32 -11.04
N GLY A 254 -4.76 21.86 -10.10
CA GLY A 254 -6.23 21.72 -10.04
C GLY A 254 -6.71 20.36 -9.54
N ILE A 255 -5.83 19.54 -8.95
CA ILE A 255 -6.22 18.25 -8.35
C ILE A 255 -6.83 18.53 -6.98
N LEU A 256 -7.97 17.91 -6.70
CA LEU A 256 -8.56 17.94 -5.37
C LEU A 256 -7.72 17.07 -4.42
N VAL A 257 -7.09 17.71 -3.43
CA VAL A 257 -6.18 17.04 -2.50
C VAL A 257 -6.66 17.21 -1.07
N GLN A 258 -6.88 16.08 -0.39
CA GLN A 258 -7.00 15.99 1.06
C GLN A 258 -5.70 15.41 1.64
N ALA A 259 -5.30 15.87 2.83
CA ALA A 259 -4.12 15.35 3.48
C ALA A 259 -4.31 15.32 5.01
N GLN A 260 -3.86 14.23 5.63
CA GLN A 260 -3.82 14.06 7.08
C GLN A 260 -2.39 13.74 7.49
N GLY A 261 -1.80 14.68 8.23
CA GLY A 261 -0.44 14.59 8.75
C GLY A 261 -0.43 14.42 10.26
N TRP A 262 0.36 13.48 10.79
CA TRP A 262 0.61 13.34 12.23
C TRP A 262 2.02 13.81 12.61
N GLN A 263 2.18 14.44 13.77
CA GLN A 263 3.52 14.79 14.27
C GLN A 263 4.35 13.54 14.57
N ASP A 264 3.73 12.55 15.21
CA ASP A 264 4.33 11.26 15.51
C ASP A 264 3.45 10.11 15.00
N SER A 265 3.99 9.34 14.07
CA SER A 265 3.48 8.03 13.72
C SER A 265 4.58 7.17 13.10
N ARG A 266 4.41 5.85 13.13
CA ARG A 266 5.30 4.90 12.47
C ARG A 266 4.87 4.74 11.01
N HIS A 267 5.85 4.80 10.12
CA HIS A 267 5.71 4.53 8.68
C HIS A 267 4.80 3.30 8.41
N ALA A 268 3.80 3.50 7.55
CA ALA A 268 2.77 2.53 7.15
C ALA A 268 1.92 1.93 8.30
N ALA A 269 1.89 2.59 9.46
CA ALA A 269 1.15 2.13 10.64
C ALA A 269 0.16 3.18 11.18
N HIS A 270 -0.21 4.17 10.36
CA HIS A 270 -1.11 5.26 10.74
C HIS A 270 -2.47 4.74 11.22
N LEU A 271 -3.12 3.84 10.48
CA LEU A 271 -4.38 3.22 10.90
C LEU A 271 -4.28 2.52 12.26
N ARG A 272 -3.13 1.94 12.59
CA ARG A 272 -2.93 1.23 13.86
C ARG A 272 -2.75 2.20 15.04
N GLN A 273 -2.08 3.33 14.82
CA GLN A 273 -1.75 4.27 15.89
C GLN A 273 -2.82 5.36 16.08
N HIS A 274 -3.48 5.76 14.99
CA HIS A 274 -4.47 6.84 14.95
C HIS A 274 -5.77 6.34 14.27
N PRO A 275 -6.39 5.24 14.76
CA PRO A 275 -7.48 4.57 14.05
C PRO A 275 -8.71 5.44 13.85
N GLN A 276 -9.06 6.29 14.82
CA GLN A 276 -10.27 7.10 14.77
C GLN A 276 -10.15 8.20 13.71
N GLU A 277 -9.07 8.99 13.78
CA GLU A 277 -8.78 10.07 12.83
C GLU A 277 -8.58 9.52 11.42
N TYR A 278 -7.84 8.40 11.29
CA TYR A 278 -7.62 7.74 10.01
C TYR A 278 -8.95 7.34 9.36
N GLN A 279 -9.82 6.66 10.11
CA GLN A 279 -11.11 6.20 9.60
C GLN A 279 -12.05 7.35 9.27
N GLN A 280 -12.07 8.41 10.09
CA GLN A 280 -12.90 9.59 9.84
C GLN A 280 -12.49 10.30 8.55
N VAL A 281 -11.19 10.56 8.35
CA VAL A 281 -10.69 11.21 7.13
C VAL A 281 -10.92 10.32 5.90
N LEU A 282 -10.64 9.03 6.02
CA LEU A 282 -10.91 8.08 4.94
C LEU A 282 -12.39 8.06 4.57
N GLN A 283 -13.28 8.00 5.57
CA GLN A 283 -14.72 8.00 5.34
C GLN A 283 -15.17 9.27 4.60
N GLY A 284 -14.75 10.45 5.07
CA GLY A 284 -15.10 11.72 4.41
C GLY A 284 -14.61 11.79 2.96
N PHE A 285 -13.41 11.24 2.67
CA PHE A 285 -12.91 11.13 1.31
C PHE A 285 -13.75 10.17 0.45
N LEU A 286 -14.12 9.00 0.97
CA LEU A 286 -14.94 8.03 0.26
C LEU A 286 -16.34 8.57 -0.05
N GLU A 287 -16.97 9.28 0.89
CA GLU A 287 -18.27 9.93 0.70
C GLU A 287 -18.20 11.00 -0.40
N GLN A 288 -17.12 11.78 -0.43
CA GLN A 288 -16.89 12.76 -1.50
C GLN A 288 -16.72 12.08 -2.88
N LEU A 289 -16.02 10.94 -2.92
CA LEU A 289 -15.87 10.17 -4.15
C LEU A 289 -17.20 9.58 -4.62
N ASP A 290 -18.04 9.08 -3.73
CA ASP A 290 -19.34 8.52 -4.10
C ASP A 290 -20.25 9.57 -4.73
N MET A 291 -20.27 10.80 -4.18
CA MET A 291 -20.95 11.92 -4.82
C MET A 291 -20.42 12.22 -6.24
N ALA A 292 -19.11 12.05 -6.47
CA ALA A 292 -18.52 12.18 -7.80
C ALA A 292 -18.81 10.98 -8.71
N LEU A 293 -18.90 9.77 -8.16
CA LEU A 293 -19.28 8.54 -8.86
C LEU A 293 -20.75 8.61 -9.32
N LEU A 294 -21.64 9.10 -8.46
CA LEU A 294 -23.05 9.34 -8.75
C LEU A 294 -23.24 10.34 -9.89
N ARG A 295 -22.46 11.43 -9.92
CA ARG A 295 -22.49 12.41 -11.02
C ARG A 295 -22.02 11.85 -12.37
N ALA A 296 -21.19 10.81 -12.38
CA ALA A 296 -20.74 10.17 -13.61
C ALA A 296 -21.68 9.06 -14.12
N ARG A 297 -22.78 8.80 -13.42
CA ARG A 297 -23.86 7.89 -13.83
C ARG A 297 -25.05 8.62 -14.49
N LEU A 298 -24.97 9.95 -14.62
CA LEU A 298 -25.92 10.82 -15.32
C LEU A 298 -25.25 11.38 -16.58
#